data_AF-A0A9W6U5N7-F1
#
_entry.id   AF-A0A9W6U5N7-F1
#
_cell.length_a   1.000
_cell.length_b   1.000
_cell.length_c   1.000
_cell.angle_alpha   90.00
_cell.angle_beta   90.00
_cell.angle_gamma   90.00
#
_symmetry.space_group_name_H-M   'P 1'
#
loop_
_entity.id
_entity.type
_entity.pdbx_description
1 polymer ?
#
loop_
_entity_poly.entity_id
_entity_poly.type
_entity_poly.pdbx_seq_one_letter_code
_entity_poly.pdbx_strand_id
1 'polypeptide(L)'
;MKATVTAATGGSGMAEDVDGVSVSTWIAKVDLAVEGARVSGRGEWTDKELYFIVGNKLQDNAAIWWVQMDQELPDPEKTWTRLESVLMGRYGELPDQAMAE
;
A
#
# COMPACT_ATOMS: atom_id res chain seq x y z
N MET A 1 55.84 7.98 -3.36
CA MET A 1 55.22 6.83 -4.04
C MET A 1 53.72 7.05 -4.03
N LYS A 2 53.10 7.26 -5.18
CA LYS A 2 51.64 7.46 -5.32
C LYS A 2 51.08 6.19 -5.97
N ALA A 3 50.26 5.44 -5.24
CA ALA A 3 49.49 4.35 -5.81
C ALA A 3 48.18 4.91 -6.37
N THR A 4 48.04 4.87 -7.68
CA THR A 4 46.78 5.07 -8.39
C THR A 4 45.97 3.80 -8.26
N VAL A 5 44.83 3.83 -7.57
CA VAL A 5 43.86 2.72 -7.62
C VAL A 5 42.87 3.03 -8.73
N THR A 6 43.07 2.35 -9.86
CA THR A 6 42.05 2.18 -10.90
C THR A 6 41.08 1.11 -10.41
N ALA A 7 39.90 1.50 -9.97
CA ALA A 7 38.80 0.56 -9.74
C ALA A 7 38.07 0.35 -11.07
N ALA A 8 38.08 -0.91 -11.50
CA ALA A 8 37.46 -1.39 -12.72
C ALA A 8 35.92 -1.31 -12.65
N THR A 9 35.34 -0.91 -13.78
CA THR A 9 33.94 -1.02 -14.12
C THR A 9 33.52 -2.50 -14.25
N GLY A 10 32.37 -2.82 -13.67
CA GLY A 10 31.65 -4.10 -13.80
C GLY A 10 31.09 -4.49 -12.43
N GLY A 11 29.79 -4.51 -12.16
CA GLY A 11 28.62 -4.53 -13.01
C GLY A 11 27.63 -5.47 -12.33
N SER A 12 26.62 -4.93 -11.66
CA SER A 12 25.24 -5.45 -11.64
C SER A 12 24.45 -4.51 -10.73
N GLY A 13 23.45 -3.84 -11.32
CA GLY A 13 22.68 -2.78 -10.69
C GLY A 13 21.95 -3.27 -9.43
N MET A 14 22.27 -2.63 -8.31
CA MET A 14 21.41 -2.55 -7.13
C MET A 14 20.81 -1.12 -7.01
N ALA A 15 20.61 -0.48 -8.16
CA ALA A 15 19.61 0.57 -8.35
C ALA A 15 18.55 -0.16 -9.16
N GLU A 16 17.36 -0.42 -8.63
CA GLU A 16 16.29 0.57 -8.50
C GLU A 16 15.49 0.37 -7.19
N ASP A 17 15.89 1.06 -6.12
CA ASP A 17 14.94 1.40 -5.05
C ASP A 17 14.40 2.79 -5.42
N VAL A 18 13.19 2.84 -5.98
CA VAL A 18 12.29 4.00 -5.92
C VAL A 18 10.92 3.60 -6.46
N ASP A 19 10.12 2.88 -5.70
CA ASP A 19 8.66 3.06 -5.76
C ASP A 19 8.03 2.45 -4.49
N GLY A 20 6.96 3.07 -3.99
CA GLY A 20 6.41 2.79 -2.65
C GLY A 20 6.01 1.33 -2.38
N VAL A 21 5.68 1.03 -1.11
CA VAL A 21 5.11 -0.27 -0.71
C VAL A 21 3.89 -0.60 -1.59
N SER A 22 3.86 -1.77 -2.23
CA SER A 22 2.73 -2.20 -3.05
C SER A 22 1.42 -2.18 -2.25
N VAL A 23 0.29 -1.93 -2.91
CA VAL A 23 -1.01 -1.86 -2.22
C VAL A 23 -1.39 -3.18 -1.58
N SER A 24 -1.05 -4.31 -2.20
CA SER A 24 -1.19 -5.66 -1.63
C SER A 24 -0.41 -5.80 -0.32
N THR A 25 0.86 -5.37 -0.30
CA THR A 25 1.70 -5.38 0.91
C THR A 25 1.18 -4.41 1.97
N TRP A 26 0.69 -3.25 1.56
CA TRP A 26 0.14 -2.26 2.49
C TRP A 26 -1.16 -2.74 3.16
N ILE A 27 -2.08 -3.36 2.42
CA ILE A 27 -3.29 -4.00 2.95
C ILE A 27 -2.92 -5.10 3.96
N ALA A 28 -1.98 -5.97 3.60
CA ALA A 28 -1.52 -7.01 4.53
C ALA A 28 -0.91 -6.42 5.83
N LYS A 29 -0.24 -5.27 5.75
CA LYS A 29 0.24 -4.55 6.95
C LYS A 29 -0.90 -3.96 7.78
N VAL A 30 -1.98 -3.52 7.16
CA VAL A 30 -3.20 -3.09 7.87
C VAL A 30 -3.81 -4.26 8.62
N ASP A 31 -3.96 -5.42 7.98
CA ASP A 31 -4.50 -6.63 8.63
C ASP A 31 -3.67 -7.05 9.85
N LEU A 32 -2.34 -7.02 9.71
CA LEU A 32 -1.42 -7.28 10.83
C LEU A 32 -1.56 -6.25 11.95
N ALA A 33 -1.79 -4.97 11.64
CA ALA A 33 -2.00 -3.94 12.65
C ALA A 33 -3.34 -4.11 13.39
N VAL A 34 -4.40 -4.48 12.66
CA VAL A 34 -5.72 -4.80 13.23
C VAL A 34 -5.63 -6.02 14.16
N GLU A 35 -4.98 -7.09 13.70
CA GLU A 35 -4.76 -8.28 14.52
C GLU A 35 -3.88 -7.99 15.74
N GLY A 36 -2.83 -7.17 15.57
CA GLY A 36 -1.99 -6.72 16.66
C GLY A 36 -2.77 -5.93 17.72
N ALA A 37 -3.71 -5.07 17.32
CA ALA A 37 -4.57 -4.34 18.24
C ALA A 37 -5.50 -5.29 19.02
N ARG A 38 -6.09 -6.27 18.33
CA ARG A 38 -6.94 -7.30 18.96
C ARG A 38 -6.16 -8.12 19.99
N VAL A 39 -5.01 -8.69 19.60
CA VAL A 39 -4.18 -9.53 20.47
C VAL A 39 -3.64 -8.74 21.67
N SER A 40 -3.37 -7.44 21.50
CA SER A 40 -2.89 -6.57 22.58
C SER A 40 -3.99 -5.96 23.45
N GLY A 41 -5.27 -6.28 23.21
CA GLY A 41 -6.40 -5.74 23.97
C GLY A 41 -6.65 -4.25 23.75
N ARG A 42 -6.13 -3.68 22.65
CA ARG A 42 -6.30 -2.25 22.29
C ARG A 42 -7.64 -1.98 21.61
N GLY A 43 -8.38 -3.02 21.25
CA GLY A 43 -9.72 -2.94 20.72
C GLY A 43 -9.91 -3.82 19.48
N GLU A 44 -11.18 -3.99 19.15
CA GLU A 44 -11.63 -4.52 17.87
C GLU A 44 -12.39 -3.40 17.17
N TRP A 45 -12.18 -3.25 15.86
CA TRP A 45 -12.87 -2.25 15.06
C TRP A 45 -13.79 -2.92 14.07
N THR A 46 -14.97 -2.36 13.91
CA THR A 46 -15.93 -2.76 12.87
C THR A 46 -15.41 -2.40 11.48
N ASP A 47 -15.94 -3.05 10.45
CA ASP A 47 -15.59 -2.78 9.05
C ASP A 47 -15.78 -1.29 8.69
N LYS A 48 -16.80 -0.63 9.27
CA LYS A 48 -17.05 0.81 9.11
C LYS A 48 -16.04 1.68 9.85
N GLU A 49 -15.61 1.31 11.05
CA GLU A 49 -14.56 2.07 11.77
C GLU A 49 -13.21 1.95 11.06
N LEU A 50 -12.87 0.76 10.57
CA LEU A 50 -11.66 0.54 9.78
C LEU A 50 -11.63 1.38 8.51
N TYR A 51 -12.76 1.57 7.83
CA TYR A 51 -12.84 2.46 6.67
C TYR A 51 -12.28 3.86 6.96
N PHE A 52 -12.68 4.48 8.08
CA PHE A 52 -12.21 5.81 8.45
C PHE A 52 -10.79 5.80 9.03
N ILE A 53 -10.46 4.81 9.85
CA ILE A 53 -9.13 4.70 10.49
C ILE A 53 -8.04 4.49 9.43
N VAL A 54 -8.29 3.56 8.49
CA VAL A 54 -7.34 3.14 7.47
C VAL A 54 -7.34 4.10 6.28
N GLY A 55 -8.50 4.60 5.86
CA GLY A 55 -8.59 5.62 4.82
C GLY A 55 -7.73 6.85 5.11
N ASN A 56 -7.67 7.27 6.38
CA ASN A 56 -6.83 8.38 6.84
C ASN A 56 -5.31 8.06 6.86
N LYS A 57 -4.91 6.82 6.53
CA LYS A 57 -3.49 6.42 6.36
C LYS A 57 -3.05 6.38 4.90
N LEU A 58 -3.98 6.55 3.96
CA LEU A 58 -3.66 6.68 2.54
C LEU A 58 -2.86 7.96 2.31
N GLN A 59 -1.97 7.92 1.30
CA GLN A 59 -1.12 9.03 0.91
C GLN A 59 -1.23 9.30 -0.59
N ASP A 60 -0.70 10.44 -1.02
CA ASP A 60 -0.59 10.83 -2.43
C ASP A 60 -1.92 10.69 -3.20
N ASN A 61 -1.86 10.09 -4.39
CA ASN A 61 -3.02 9.91 -5.27
C ASN A 61 -4.12 9.05 -4.64
N ALA A 62 -3.76 8.10 -3.75
CA ALA A 62 -4.75 7.26 -3.08
C ALA A 62 -5.56 8.07 -2.04
N ALA A 63 -4.94 9.03 -1.34
CA ALA A 63 -5.63 9.91 -0.40
C ALA A 63 -6.60 10.85 -1.12
N ILE A 64 -6.16 11.49 -2.20
CA ILE A 64 -7.01 12.38 -3.02
C ILE A 64 -8.22 11.61 -3.53
N TRP A 65 -7.98 10.40 -4.04
CA TRP A 65 -9.04 9.59 -4.57
C TRP A 65 -10.01 9.09 -3.49
N TRP A 66 -9.52 8.65 -2.33
CA TRP A 66 -10.38 8.18 -1.24
C TRP A 66 -11.36 9.26 -0.77
N VAL A 67 -10.92 10.52 -0.67
CA VAL A 67 -11.80 11.64 -0.29
C VAL A 67 -12.91 11.86 -1.33
N GLN A 68 -12.60 11.75 -2.62
CA GLN A 68 -13.61 11.84 -3.68
C GLN A 68 -14.62 10.69 -3.58
N MET A 69 -14.12 9.47 -3.44
CA MET A 69 -14.98 8.29 -3.29
C MET A 69 -15.88 8.40 -2.05
N ASP A 70 -15.37 8.88 -0.92
CA ASP A 70 -16.14 9.05 0.32
C ASP A 70 -17.34 9.99 0.15
N GLN A 71 -17.22 11.02 -0.68
CA GLN A 71 -18.29 11.96 -0.96
C GLN A 71 -19.42 11.33 -1.79
N GLU A 72 -19.09 10.34 -2.62
CA GLU A 72 -20.03 9.68 -3.53
C GLU A 72 -20.66 8.43 -2.91
N LEU A 73 -19.96 7.75 -1.99
CA LEU A 73 -20.44 6.52 -1.38
C LEU A 73 -21.56 6.78 -0.35
N PRO A 74 -22.70 6.05 -0.44
CA PRO A 74 -23.67 6.02 0.64
C PRO A 74 -23.06 5.49 1.95
N ASP A 75 -23.50 6.05 3.08
CA ASP A 75 -23.10 5.63 4.42
C ASP A 75 -23.06 4.12 4.73
N PRO A 76 -23.97 3.26 4.22
CA PRO A 76 -23.88 1.82 4.43
C PRO A 76 -22.76 1.14 3.61
N GLU A 77 -22.25 1.78 2.56
CA GLU A 77 -21.18 1.25 1.70
C GLU A 77 -19.79 1.71 2.13
N LYS A 78 -19.70 2.62 3.11
CA LYS A 78 -18.44 3.09 3.71
C LYS A 78 -17.85 2.04 4.64
N THR A 79 -17.25 1.02 4.05
CA THR A 79 -16.71 -0.13 4.77
C THR A 79 -15.29 -0.48 4.31
N TRP A 80 -14.48 -1.03 5.21
CA TRP A 80 -13.09 -1.40 4.92
C TRP A 80 -13.01 -2.45 3.81
N THR A 81 -13.84 -3.48 3.85
CA THR A 81 -13.94 -4.48 2.78
C THR A 81 -14.18 -3.85 1.40
N ARG A 82 -15.05 -2.82 1.33
CA ARG A 82 -15.29 -2.09 0.09
C ARG A 82 -14.05 -1.31 -0.34
N LEU A 83 -13.41 -0.59 0.59
CA LEU A 83 -12.20 0.20 0.34
C LEU A 83 -11.01 -0.67 -0.10
N GLU A 84 -10.82 -1.83 0.51
CA GLU A 84 -9.78 -2.81 0.13
C GLU A 84 -9.96 -3.25 -1.32
N SER A 85 -11.19 -3.66 -1.69
CA SER A 85 -11.51 -4.17 -3.03
C SER A 85 -11.20 -3.14 -4.13
N VAL A 86 -11.55 -1.88 -3.89
CA VAL A 86 -11.34 -0.79 -4.86
C VAL A 86 -9.88 -0.32 -4.91
N LEU A 87 -9.15 -0.37 -3.79
CA LEU A 87 -7.71 -0.12 -3.77
C LEU A 87 -6.95 -1.19 -4.55
N MET A 88 -7.29 -2.46 -4.34
CA MET A 88 -6.73 -3.58 -5.12
C MET A 88 -7.06 -3.46 -6.61
N GLY A 89 -8.29 -3.11 -6.98
CA GLY A 89 -8.66 -2.93 -8.38
C GLY A 89 -7.97 -1.75 -9.08
N ARG A 90 -7.61 -0.71 -8.33
CA ARG A 90 -7.04 0.54 -8.88
C ARG A 90 -5.51 0.59 -8.84
N TYR A 91 -4.91 0.08 -7.78
CA TYR A 91 -3.49 0.20 -7.46
C TYR A 91 -2.83 -1.14 -7.14
N GLY A 92 -3.59 -2.24 -7.18
CA GLY A 92 -3.01 -3.57 -7.10
C GLY A 92 -2.06 -3.83 -8.26
N GLU A 93 -1.16 -4.77 -8.04
CA GLU A 93 -0.19 -5.17 -9.06
C GLU A 93 -0.96 -5.70 -10.27
N LEU A 94 -0.72 -5.11 -11.45
CA LEU A 94 -1.15 -5.70 -12.71
C LEU A 94 -0.52 -7.11 -12.75
N PRO A 95 -1.27 -8.18 -13.05
CA PRO A 95 -0.64 -9.45 -13.35
C PRO A 95 0.35 -9.20 -14.48
N ASP A 96 1.59 -9.69 -14.35
CA ASP A 96 2.70 -9.52 -15.29
C ASP A 96 2.31 -9.89 -16.73
N GLN A 97 1.58 -9.02 -17.42
CA GLN A 97 1.35 -9.04 -18.85
C GLN A 97 2.34 -8.07 -19.52
N ALA A 98 3.54 -7.97 -18.93
CA ALA A 98 4.72 -7.32 -19.48
C ALA A 98 5.93 -8.28 -19.56
N MET A 99 5.70 -9.60 -19.40
CA MET A 99 6.69 -10.65 -19.67
C MET A 99 6.23 -11.63 -20.78
N ALA A 100 5.33 -11.21 -21.66
CA ALA A 100 4.99 -11.94 -22.87
C ALA A 100 5.44 -11.15 -24.11
N GLU A 101 6.55 -11.64 -24.67
CA GLU A 101 7.18 -11.40 -25.99
C GLU A 101 8.01 -10.14 -26.24
#